data_AF-A0A7P0TB56-F1
#
_entry.id   AF-A0A7P0TB56-F1
#
_cell.length_a   1.000
_cell.length_b   1.000
_cell.length_c   1.000
_cell.angle_alpha   90.00
_cell.angle_beta   90.00
_cell.angle_gamma   90.00
#
_symmetry.space_group_name_H-M   'P 1'
#
loop_
_entity.id
_entity.type
_entity.pdbx_description
1 polymer ?
#
loop_
_entity_poly.entity_id
_entity_poly.type
_entity_poly.pdbx_seq_one_letter_code
_entity_poly.pdbx_strand_id
1 'polypeptide(L)'
;MDSQELKTLINYYCQERYFHHVLLVASEGIKRYGSDPVFRFYHAYGTLMEGKTQEALREFEAIKNKQDVSLCSLLALIYAHKMSPNPDREAILESDARVKEQRKGAGEKALYHAGLFLWHIGRHDKAREYIDRMIKISDGSKQGHVLKAWLDITRGKEPYTKKALKYFEEGLQDGNDTFALLGKVAAPR
;
A
#
# COMPACT_ATOMS: atom_id res chain seq x y z
N MET A 1 15.43 14.12 0.89
CA MET A 1 14.40 13.38 0.18
C MET A 1 13.08 14.09 0.32
N ASP A 2 12.35 14.19 -0.78
CA ASP A 2 10.97 14.68 -0.75
C ASP A 2 10.01 13.60 -0.20
N SER A 3 8.72 13.94 -0.08
CA SER A 3 7.71 13.02 0.44
C SER A 3 7.51 11.80 -0.47
N GLN A 4 7.63 11.97 -1.79
CA GLN A 4 7.39 10.90 -2.76
C GLN A 4 8.55 9.90 -2.79
N GLU A 5 9.78 10.37 -2.68
CA GLU A 5 10.98 9.54 -2.54
C GLU A 5 10.92 8.68 -1.28
N LEU A 6 10.51 9.25 -0.14
CA LEU A 6 10.34 8.48 1.11
C LEU A 6 9.28 7.39 0.97
N LYS A 7 8.13 7.70 0.35
CA LYS A 7 7.06 6.71 0.10
C LYS A 7 7.52 5.60 -0.84
N THR A 8 8.29 5.95 -1.87
CA THR A 8 8.86 4.98 -2.81
C THR A 8 9.83 4.03 -2.10
N LEU A 9 10.71 4.58 -1.25
CA LEU A 9 11.66 3.79 -0.47
C LEU A 9 10.95 2.86 0.53
N ILE A 10 9.90 3.34 1.19
CA ILE A 10 9.03 2.52 2.03
C ILE A 10 8.43 1.35 1.23
N ASN A 11 7.85 1.62 0.06
CA ASN A 11 7.25 0.58 -0.77
C ASN A 11 8.28 -0.49 -1.19
N TYR A 12 9.50 -0.07 -1.53
CA TYR A 12 10.61 -0.97 -1.83
C TYR A 12 10.97 -1.84 -0.62
N TYR A 13 11.18 -1.25 0.54
CA TYR A 13 11.50 -2.01 1.76
C TYR A 13 10.37 -2.93 2.23
N CYS A 14 9.11 -2.57 1.98
CA CYS A 14 7.98 -3.47 2.22
C CYS A 14 8.06 -4.72 1.33
N GLN A 15 8.43 -4.58 0.05
CA GLN A 15 8.57 -5.72 -0.86
C GLN A 15 9.74 -6.63 -0.49
N GLU A 16 10.89 -6.04 -0.16
CA GLU A 16 12.09 -6.77 0.28
C GLU A 16 11.98 -7.30 1.72
N ARG A 17 10.89 -6.98 2.43
CA ARG A 17 10.63 -7.37 3.82
C ARG A 17 11.64 -6.80 4.83
N TYR A 18 12.24 -5.66 4.52
CA TYR A 18 13.14 -4.91 5.42
C TYR A 18 12.36 -4.00 6.36
N PHE A 19 11.55 -4.58 7.25
CA PHE A 19 10.57 -3.84 8.07
C PHE A 19 11.18 -2.85 9.06
N HIS A 20 12.40 -3.12 9.56
CA HIS A 20 13.12 -2.13 10.36
C HIS A 20 13.44 -0.85 9.56
N HIS A 21 13.80 -0.99 8.29
CA HIS A 21 14.03 0.17 7.42
C HIS A 21 12.73 0.90 7.08
N VAL A 22 11.60 0.18 6.95
CA VAL A 22 10.27 0.80 6.83
C VAL A 22 10.01 1.73 8.01
N LEU A 23 10.28 1.29 9.23
CA LEU A 23 10.13 2.13 10.44
C LEU A 23 11.01 3.38 10.39
N LEU A 24 12.30 3.22 10.10
CA LEU A 24 13.25 4.35 10.05
C LEU A 24 12.80 5.43 9.04
N VAL A 25 12.42 5.00 7.83
CA VAL A 25 11.97 5.92 6.78
C VAL A 25 10.60 6.53 7.11
N ALA A 26 9.68 5.75 7.67
CA ALA A 26 8.38 6.24 8.10
C ALA A 26 8.50 7.26 9.24
N SER A 27 9.35 7.02 10.24
CA SER A 27 9.64 7.98 11.31
C SER A 27 10.24 9.27 10.77
N GLU A 28 11.12 9.21 9.78
CA GLU A 28 11.64 10.40 9.11
C GLU A 28 10.55 11.16 8.37
N GLY A 29 9.68 10.45 7.65
CA GLY A 29 8.51 11.02 7.00
C GLY A 29 7.55 11.69 7.99
N ILE A 30 7.31 11.10 9.16
CA ILE A 30 6.49 11.72 10.23
C ILE A 30 7.15 13.01 10.74
N LYS A 31 8.47 13.04 10.92
CA LYS A 31 9.19 14.25 11.38
C LYS A 31 9.10 15.39 10.38
N ARG A 32 9.22 15.10 9.08
CA ARG A 32 9.21 16.13 8.01
C ARG A 32 7.83 16.52 7.53
N TYR A 33 6.91 15.56 7.50
CA TYR A 33 5.60 15.64 6.86
C TYR A 33 4.50 15.13 7.80
N GLY A 34 4.53 15.51 9.08
CA GLY A 34 3.70 14.91 10.15
C GLY A 34 2.18 15.00 9.99
N SER A 35 1.69 15.82 9.04
CA SER A 35 0.29 15.89 8.62
C SER A 35 -0.12 14.79 7.64
N ASP A 36 0.85 14.17 6.95
CA ASP A 36 0.61 13.11 5.97
C ASP A 36 0.38 11.77 6.70
N PRO A 37 -0.84 11.22 6.66
CA PRO A 37 -1.18 10.01 7.40
C PRO A 37 -0.53 8.75 6.80
N VAL A 38 0.02 8.80 5.58
CA VAL A 38 0.68 7.67 4.93
C VAL A 38 1.91 7.21 5.72
N PHE A 39 2.72 8.16 6.23
CA PHE A 39 3.89 7.79 7.03
C PHE A 39 3.50 7.13 8.35
N ARG A 40 2.41 7.58 8.98
CA ARG A 40 1.87 6.91 10.19
C ARG A 40 1.36 5.51 9.88
N PHE A 41 0.69 5.32 8.75
CA PHE A 41 0.24 4.00 8.32
C PHE A 41 1.42 3.03 8.15
N TYR A 42 2.48 3.44 7.45
CA TYR A 42 3.63 2.57 7.23
C TYR A 42 4.50 2.39 8.48
N HIS A 43 4.52 3.36 9.39
CA HIS A 43 5.11 3.16 10.72
C HIS A 43 4.37 2.03 11.46
N ALA A 44 3.04 2.13 11.58
CA ALA A 44 2.22 1.08 12.18
C ALA A 44 2.40 -0.29 11.51
N TYR A 45 2.52 -0.32 10.17
CA TYR A 45 2.79 -1.55 9.43
C TYR A 45 4.17 -2.13 9.75
N GLY A 46 5.23 -1.31 9.76
CA GLY A 46 6.57 -1.75 10.19
C GLY A 46 6.55 -2.31 11.62
N THR A 47 5.87 -1.63 12.55
CA THR A 47 5.67 -2.05 13.94
C THR A 47 4.97 -3.41 14.03
N LEU A 48 3.93 -3.63 13.22
CA LEU A 48 3.24 -4.91 13.13
C LEU A 48 4.18 -6.03 12.67
N MET A 49 4.97 -5.76 11.63
CA MET A 49 5.86 -6.75 11.03
C MET A 49 7.09 -7.05 11.91
N GLU A 50 7.47 -6.16 12.84
CA GLU A 50 8.42 -6.43 13.92
C GLU A 50 7.81 -7.23 15.10
N GLY A 51 6.52 -7.60 15.03
CA GLY A 51 5.84 -8.41 16.05
C GLY A 51 5.21 -7.61 17.20
N LYS A 52 5.24 -6.27 17.14
CA LYS A 52 4.63 -5.39 18.16
C LYS A 52 3.13 -5.17 17.86
N THR A 53 2.37 -6.26 17.79
CA THR A 53 0.97 -6.27 17.29
C THR A 53 0.05 -5.29 18.03
N GLN A 54 0.12 -5.22 19.36
CA GLN A 54 -0.76 -4.35 20.15
C GLN A 54 -0.47 -2.85 19.92
N GLU A 55 0.80 -2.50 19.70
CA GLU A 55 1.18 -1.14 19.36
C GLU A 55 0.67 -0.75 17.98
N ALA A 56 0.89 -1.63 16.99
CA ALA A 56 0.38 -1.42 15.64
C ALA A 56 -1.15 -1.30 15.57
N LEU A 57 -1.89 -2.12 16.32
CA LEU A 57 -3.36 -2.02 16.42
C LEU A 57 -3.79 -0.63 16.91
N ARG A 58 -3.16 -0.10 17.96
CA ARG A 58 -3.46 1.26 18.45
C ARG A 58 -3.16 2.34 17.42
N GLU A 59 -2.04 2.21 16.70
CA GLU A 59 -1.68 3.17 15.65
C GLU A 59 -2.68 3.14 14.48
N PHE A 60 -3.05 1.95 14.00
CA PHE A 60 -4.06 1.81 12.94
C PHE A 60 -5.42 2.35 13.37
N GLU A 61 -5.83 2.08 14.62
CA GLU A 61 -7.05 2.63 15.20
C GLU A 61 -7.08 4.16 15.18
N ALA A 62 -5.95 4.81 15.51
CA ALA A 62 -5.85 6.27 15.52
C ALA A 62 -6.01 6.91 14.13
N ILE A 63 -5.70 6.19 13.05
CA ILE A 63 -5.72 6.71 11.67
C ILE A 63 -6.84 6.15 10.80
N LYS A 64 -7.63 5.19 11.27
CA LYS A 64 -8.66 4.49 10.45
C LYS A 64 -9.76 5.39 9.88
N ASN A 65 -9.90 6.61 10.38
CA ASN A 65 -10.87 7.60 9.90
C ASN A 65 -10.26 8.69 9.00
N LYS A 66 -8.94 8.66 8.74
CA LYS A 66 -8.28 9.61 7.84
C LYS A 66 -8.57 9.21 6.39
N GLN A 67 -9.19 10.10 5.61
CA GLN A 67 -9.73 9.81 4.28
C GLN A 67 -8.75 9.06 3.35
N ASP A 68 -7.50 9.50 3.25
CA ASP A 68 -6.52 8.92 2.32
C ASP A 68 -6.03 7.53 2.72
N VAL A 69 -6.12 7.13 3.99
CA VAL A 69 -5.59 5.86 4.51
C VAL A 69 -6.65 5.01 5.23
N SER A 70 -7.93 5.40 5.18
CA SER A 70 -8.97 4.74 5.96
C SER A 70 -9.12 3.26 5.58
N LEU A 71 -9.17 2.98 4.28
CA LEU A 71 -9.32 1.62 3.76
C LEU A 71 -8.13 0.73 4.09
N CYS A 72 -6.90 1.21 3.88
CA CYS A 72 -5.71 0.40 4.21
C CYS A 72 -5.57 0.18 5.71
N SER A 73 -5.92 1.16 6.54
CA SER A 73 -5.90 1.04 8.00
C SER A 73 -6.91 0.01 8.50
N LEU A 74 -8.15 0.00 7.99
CA LEU A 74 -9.14 -1.02 8.34
C LEU A 74 -8.72 -2.42 7.87
N LEU A 75 -8.16 -2.54 6.67
CA LEU A 75 -7.59 -3.81 6.18
C LEU A 75 -6.42 -4.27 7.04
N ALA A 76 -5.59 -3.35 7.52
CA ALA A 76 -4.46 -3.64 8.40
C ALA A 76 -4.91 -4.05 9.80
N LEU A 77 -5.97 -3.47 10.36
CA LEU A 77 -6.61 -3.94 11.61
C LEU A 77 -7.06 -5.38 11.48
N ILE A 78 -7.79 -5.73 10.40
CA ILE A 78 -8.21 -7.11 10.14
C ILE A 78 -7.00 -8.04 10.05
N TYR A 79 -5.95 -7.62 9.35
CA TYR A 79 -4.73 -8.40 9.19
C TYR A 79 -4.02 -8.62 10.53
N ALA A 80 -3.84 -7.56 11.32
CA ALA A 80 -3.19 -7.60 12.64
C ALA A 80 -3.96 -8.49 13.63
N HIS A 81 -5.29 -8.39 13.69
CA HIS A 81 -6.09 -9.29 14.53
C HIS A 81 -5.96 -10.76 14.10
N LYS A 82 -5.91 -11.06 12.79
CA LYS A 82 -5.70 -12.42 12.27
C LYS A 82 -4.31 -12.98 12.58
N MET A 83 -3.32 -12.13 12.80
CA MET A 83 -1.97 -12.53 13.21
C MET A 83 -1.82 -12.71 14.72
N SER A 84 -2.75 -12.19 15.52
CA SER A 84 -2.74 -12.35 16.98
C SER A 84 -2.96 -13.81 17.38
N PRO A 85 -2.31 -14.31 18.46
CA PRO A 85 -2.61 -15.64 19.02
C PRO A 85 -4.08 -15.81 19.40
N ASN A 86 -4.72 -14.71 19.83
CA ASN A 86 -6.14 -14.64 20.14
C ASN A 86 -6.79 -13.57 19.24
N PRO A 87 -7.28 -13.95 18.04
CA PRO A 87 -7.95 -13.01 17.16
C PRO A 87 -9.27 -12.52 17.74
N ASP A 88 -9.44 -11.21 17.78
CA ASP A 88 -10.73 -10.59 18.10
C ASP A 88 -11.65 -10.68 16.88
N ARG A 89 -12.59 -11.65 16.94
CA ARG A 89 -13.51 -11.91 15.82
C ARG A 89 -14.53 -10.80 15.63
N GLU A 90 -14.92 -10.12 16.70
CA GLU A 90 -15.89 -9.04 16.64
C GLU A 90 -15.26 -7.81 15.98
N ALA A 91 -14.05 -7.42 16.38
CA ALA A 91 -13.30 -6.33 15.76
C ALA A 91 -13.00 -6.60 14.27
N ILE A 92 -12.72 -7.86 13.90
CA ILE A 92 -12.57 -8.25 12.49
C ILE A 92 -13.87 -8.04 11.71
N LEU A 93 -15.00 -8.50 12.24
CA LEU A 93 -16.31 -8.38 11.57
C LEU A 93 -16.73 -6.91 11.41
N GLU A 94 -16.54 -6.10 12.45
CA GLU A 94 -16.81 -4.66 12.41
C GLU A 94 -15.95 -3.99 11.32
N SER A 95 -14.64 -4.26 11.33
CA SER A 95 -13.71 -3.70 10.35
C SER A 95 -14.06 -4.13 8.92
N ASP A 96 -14.44 -5.39 8.69
CA ASP A 96 -14.86 -5.89 7.38
C ASP A 96 -16.15 -5.20 6.90
N ALA A 97 -17.14 -4.99 7.78
CA ALA A 97 -18.35 -4.25 7.45
C ALA A 97 -18.03 -2.79 7.06
N ARG A 98 -17.13 -2.14 7.81
CA ARG A 98 -16.69 -0.78 7.53
C ARG A 98 -15.91 -0.65 6.22
N VAL A 99 -15.04 -1.61 5.90
CA VAL A 99 -14.35 -1.66 4.59
C VAL A 99 -15.35 -1.73 3.46
N LYS A 100 -16.36 -2.60 3.56
CA LYS A 100 -17.40 -2.74 2.52
C LYS A 100 -18.16 -1.44 2.29
N GLU A 101 -18.52 -0.75 3.36
CA GLU A 101 -19.24 0.52 3.27
C GLU A 101 -18.36 1.65 2.73
N GLN A 102 -17.20 1.90 3.35
CA GLN A 102 -16.32 2.99 2.94
C GLN A 102 -15.79 2.82 1.51
N ARG A 103 -15.60 1.58 1.04
CA ARG A 103 -15.17 1.32 -0.34
C ARG A 103 -16.15 1.89 -1.36
N LYS A 104 -17.46 1.99 -1.06
CA LYS A 104 -18.47 2.52 -2.00
C LYS A 104 -18.21 3.97 -2.40
N GLY A 105 -17.76 4.80 -1.48
CA GLY A 105 -17.46 6.23 -1.69
C GLY A 105 -15.98 6.59 -1.64
N ALA A 106 -15.07 5.59 -1.65
CA ALA A 106 -13.65 5.83 -1.51
C ALA A 106 -13.07 6.57 -2.72
N GLY A 107 -12.27 7.61 -2.44
CA GLY A 107 -11.49 8.33 -3.45
C GLY A 107 -10.25 7.56 -3.92
N GLU A 108 -9.57 8.11 -4.91
CA GLU A 108 -8.42 7.47 -5.57
C GLU A 108 -7.29 7.11 -4.58
N LYS A 109 -6.93 8.00 -3.66
CA LYS A 109 -5.82 7.79 -2.72
C LYS A 109 -6.11 6.65 -1.74
N ALA A 110 -7.32 6.60 -1.21
CA ALA A 110 -7.76 5.53 -0.32
C ALA A 110 -7.71 4.16 -1.00
N LEU A 111 -8.13 4.10 -2.27
CA LEU A 111 -8.05 2.88 -3.08
C LEU A 111 -6.60 2.50 -3.40
N TYR A 112 -5.75 3.49 -3.73
CA TYR A 112 -4.34 3.30 -4.02
C TYR A 112 -3.58 2.71 -2.82
N HIS A 113 -3.70 3.33 -1.64
CA HIS A 113 -3.02 2.85 -0.44
C HIS A 113 -3.56 1.50 0.04
N ALA A 114 -4.86 1.21 -0.13
CA ALA A 114 -5.41 -0.11 0.12
C ALA A 114 -4.84 -1.16 -0.83
N GLY A 115 -4.69 -0.84 -2.12
CA GLY A 115 -4.05 -1.71 -3.11
C GLY A 115 -2.58 -1.98 -2.79
N LEU A 116 -1.81 -0.95 -2.41
CA LEU A 116 -0.42 -1.11 -1.96
C LEU A 116 -0.31 -2.05 -0.76
N PHE A 117 -1.11 -1.82 0.29
CA PHE A 117 -1.08 -2.68 1.47
C PHE A 117 -1.42 -4.13 1.12
N LEU A 118 -2.48 -4.36 0.35
CA LEU A 118 -2.88 -5.69 -0.09
C LEU A 118 -1.78 -6.38 -0.92
N TRP A 119 -1.05 -5.62 -1.73
CA TRP A 119 0.11 -6.13 -2.45
C TRP A 119 1.24 -6.53 -1.49
N HIS A 120 1.60 -5.68 -0.53
CA HIS A 120 2.65 -5.96 0.45
C HIS A 120 2.37 -7.22 1.30
N ILE A 121 1.10 -7.51 1.62
CA ILE A 121 0.71 -8.74 2.35
C ILE A 121 0.40 -9.94 1.44
N GLY A 122 0.75 -9.86 0.14
CA GLY A 122 0.61 -10.95 -0.82
C GLY A 122 -0.81 -11.23 -1.32
N ARG A 123 -1.78 -10.35 -1.05
CA ARG A 123 -3.18 -10.47 -1.50
C ARG A 123 -3.37 -9.87 -2.89
N HIS A 124 -2.63 -10.37 -3.88
CA HIS A 124 -2.50 -9.76 -5.21
C HIS A 124 -3.82 -9.62 -5.99
N ASP A 125 -4.71 -10.61 -5.93
CA ASP A 125 -6.00 -10.55 -6.64
C ASP A 125 -6.88 -9.44 -6.06
N LYS A 126 -6.96 -9.33 -4.73
CA LYS A 126 -7.71 -8.25 -4.05
C LYS A 126 -7.05 -6.90 -4.27
N ALA A 127 -5.72 -6.82 -4.26
CA ALA A 127 -4.99 -5.58 -4.59
C ALA A 127 -5.40 -5.05 -5.97
N ARG A 128 -5.46 -5.95 -6.97
CA ARG A 128 -5.86 -5.61 -8.33
C ARG A 128 -7.28 -5.04 -8.41
N GLU A 129 -8.24 -5.61 -7.69
CA GLU A 129 -9.61 -5.06 -7.68
C GLU A 129 -9.68 -3.61 -7.17
N TYR A 130 -8.84 -3.24 -6.20
CA TYR A 130 -8.80 -1.88 -5.66
C TYR A 130 -8.15 -0.93 -6.67
N ILE A 131 -7.06 -1.35 -7.31
CA ILE A 131 -6.35 -0.55 -8.30
C ILE A 131 -7.15 -0.40 -9.60
N ASP A 132 -7.83 -1.43 -10.08
CA ASP A 132 -8.70 -1.32 -11.25
C ASP A 132 -9.84 -0.33 -11.00
N ARG A 133 -10.41 -0.32 -9.79
CA ARG A 133 -11.41 0.67 -9.40
C ARG A 133 -10.80 2.08 -9.33
N MET A 134 -9.60 2.23 -8.74
CA MET A 134 -8.90 3.52 -8.69
C MET A 134 -8.69 4.08 -10.10
N ILE A 135 -8.15 3.28 -11.02
CA ILE A 135 -7.90 3.67 -12.42
C ILE A 135 -9.21 4.12 -13.09
N LYS A 136 -10.31 3.39 -12.85
CA LYS A 136 -11.62 3.70 -13.42
C LYS A 136 -12.17 5.05 -12.95
N ILE A 137 -11.97 5.45 -11.68
CA ILE A 137 -12.52 6.70 -11.14
C ILE A 137 -11.59 7.91 -11.33
N SER A 138 -10.34 7.68 -11.74
CA SER A 138 -9.31 8.71 -11.93
C SER A 138 -8.99 8.94 -13.41
N ASP A 139 -9.86 8.45 -14.30
CA ASP A 139 -9.71 8.53 -15.76
C ASP A 139 -8.32 8.10 -16.28
N GLY A 140 -7.75 7.03 -15.70
CA GLY A 140 -6.47 6.47 -16.14
C GLY A 140 -5.24 6.96 -15.36
N SER A 141 -5.35 7.15 -14.04
CA SER A 141 -4.21 7.58 -13.21
C SER A 141 -2.93 6.75 -13.47
N LYS A 142 -1.85 7.46 -13.81
CA LYS A 142 -0.52 6.88 -14.06
C LYS A 142 0.00 6.07 -12.87
N GLN A 143 -0.18 6.57 -11.65
CA GLN A 143 0.22 5.86 -10.43
C GLN A 143 -0.52 4.51 -10.28
N GLY A 144 -1.80 4.46 -10.68
CA GLY A 144 -2.57 3.23 -10.72
C GLY A 144 -2.00 2.23 -11.74
N HIS A 145 -1.63 2.70 -12.94
CA HIS A 145 -1.01 1.88 -13.97
C HIS A 145 0.36 1.33 -13.56
N VAL A 146 1.21 2.14 -12.92
CA VAL A 146 2.51 1.71 -12.38
C VAL A 146 2.33 0.62 -11.32
N LEU A 147 1.40 0.78 -10.38
CA LEU A 147 1.15 -0.25 -9.37
C LEU A 147 0.54 -1.53 -9.97
N LYS A 148 -0.31 -1.40 -11.00
CA LYS A 148 -0.83 -2.56 -11.73
C LYS A 148 0.29 -3.33 -12.44
N ALA A 149 1.27 -2.63 -13.00
CA ALA A 149 2.46 -3.23 -13.60
C ALA A 149 3.28 -4.01 -12.55
N TRP A 150 3.49 -3.43 -11.36
CA TRP A 150 4.12 -4.13 -10.22
C TRP A 150 3.39 -5.41 -9.82
N LEU A 151 2.05 -5.38 -9.75
CA LEU A 151 1.22 -6.55 -9.46
C LEU A 151 1.33 -7.66 -10.52
N ASP A 152 1.59 -7.28 -11.78
CA ASP A 152 1.73 -8.24 -12.87
C ASP A 152 3.11 -8.91 -12.86
N ILE A 153 4.19 -8.16 -12.61
CA ILE A 153 5.56 -8.73 -12.55
C ILE A 153 5.80 -9.55 -11.27
N THR A 154 5.28 -9.13 -10.12
CA THR A 154 5.45 -9.87 -8.86
C THR A 154 4.68 -11.19 -8.80
N ARG A 155 3.69 -11.40 -9.67
CA ARG A 155 3.00 -12.69 -9.83
C ARG A 155 3.74 -13.67 -10.73
N GLY A 156 4.78 -13.24 -11.44
CA GLY A 156 5.52 -14.08 -12.39
C GLY A 156 4.70 -14.53 -13.60
N LYS A 157 3.62 -13.80 -13.96
CA LYS A 157 2.83 -14.14 -15.14
C LYS A 157 3.46 -13.53 -16.39
N GLU A 158 4.35 -14.29 -17.04
CA GLU A 158 5.07 -13.92 -18.28
C GLU A 158 4.22 -13.22 -19.37
N PRO A 159 2.94 -13.53 -19.61
CA PRO A 159 2.15 -12.86 -20.66
C PRO A 159 1.96 -11.36 -20.41
N TYR A 160 2.10 -10.91 -19.16
CA TYR A 160 1.84 -9.53 -18.75
C TYR A 160 3.10 -8.68 -18.65
N THR A 161 4.30 -9.28 -18.75
CA THR A 161 5.58 -8.56 -18.61
C THR A 161 5.73 -7.44 -19.65
N LYS A 162 5.39 -7.70 -20.93
CA LYS A 162 5.44 -6.67 -21.98
C LYS A 162 4.51 -5.47 -21.70
N LYS A 163 3.32 -5.74 -21.16
CA LYS A 163 2.35 -4.69 -20.80
C LYS A 163 2.80 -3.91 -19.57
N ALA A 164 3.38 -4.58 -18.59
CA ALA A 164 3.95 -3.96 -17.40
C ALA A 164 5.12 -3.02 -17.76
N LEU A 165 6.02 -3.45 -18.64
CA LEU A 165 7.13 -2.62 -19.15
C LEU A 165 6.62 -1.33 -19.79
N LYS A 166 5.58 -1.41 -20.63
CA LYS A 166 4.95 -0.23 -21.24
C LYS A 166 4.43 0.75 -20.18
N TYR A 167 3.75 0.27 -19.14
CA TYR A 167 3.25 1.13 -18.06
C TYR A 167 4.36 1.76 -17.22
N PHE A 168 5.47 1.05 -16.99
CA PHE A 168 6.64 1.65 -16.35
C PHE A 168 7.26 2.75 -17.22
N GLU A 169 7.34 2.55 -18.53
CA GLU A 169 7.84 3.56 -19.47
C GLU A 169 6.94 4.80 -19.53
N GLU A 170 5.62 4.61 -19.57
CA GLU A 170 4.65 5.71 -19.49
C GLU A 170 4.75 6.48 -18.17
N GLY A 171 5.06 5.80 -17.06
CA GLY A 171 5.33 6.44 -15.77
C GLY A 171 6.58 7.32 -15.76
N LEU A 172 7.58 7.00 -16.59
CA LEU A 172 8.85 7.73 -16.70
C LEU A 172 8.79 8.92 -17.67
N GLN A 173 7.75 9.03 -18.51
CA GLN A 173 7.63 10.10 -19.52
C GLN A 173 7.36 11.50 -18.92
N ASP A 174 6.77 11.58 -17.72
CA ASP A 174 6.41 12.84 -17.06
C ASP A 174 7.38 13.26 -15.95
N GLY A 175 8.46 12.52 -15.75
CA GLY A 175 9.41 12.75 -14.67
C GLY A 175 10.00 11.46 -14.14
N ASN A 176 10.96 11.61 -13.23
CA ASN A 176 11.76 10.53 -12.66
C ASN A 176 10.95 9.71 -11.63
N ASP A 177 9.80 9.14 -12.01
CA ASP A 177 9.00 8.25 -11.15
C ASP A 177 9.87 7.05 -10.74
N THR A 178 10.45 7.18 -9.56
CA THR A 178 11.44 6.24 -9.03
C THR A 178 10.77 4.89 -8.78
N PHE A 179 9.47 4.86 -8.51
CA PHE A 179 8.72 3.62 -8.33
C PHE A 179 8.52 2.89 -9.66
N ALA A 180 8.30 3.61 -10.76
CA ALA A 180 8.29 3.05 -12.11
C ALA A 180 9.69 2.57 -12.56
N LEU A 181 10.75 3.33 -12.24
CA LEU A 181 12.13 2.98 -12.55
C LEU A 181 12.54 1.65 -11.91
N LEU A 182 12.27 1.50 -10.61
CA LEU A 182 12.52 0.26 -9.88
C LEU A 182 11.77 -0.93 -10.50
N GLY A 183 10.54 -0.71 -10.96
CA GLY A 183 9.72 -1.75 -11.59
C GLY A 183 10.29 -2.22 -12.91
N LYS A 184 10.81 -1.29 -13.72
CA LYS A 184 11.49 -1.61 -14.98
C LYS A 184 12.75 -2.45 -14.78
N VAL A 185 13.51 -2.18 -13.71
CA VAL A 185 14.72 -2.95 -13.36
C VAL A 185 14.37 -4.34 -12.81
N ALA A 186 13.29 -4.44 -12.05
CA ALA A 186 12.84 -5.69 -11.44
C ALA A 186 12.12 -6.65 -12.42
N ALA A 187 11.63 -6.14 -13.56
CA ALA A 187 10.93 -6.96 -14.55
C ALA A 187 11.88 -7.98 -15.20
N PRO A 188 11.47 -9.27 -15.31
CA PRO A 188 12.25 -10.28 -16.04
C PRO A 188 12.38 -9.87 -17.52
N ARG A 189 13.58 -10.06 -18.09
CA ARG A 189 13.89 -9.76 -19.50
C ARG A 189 13.36 -10.83 -20.44
#